data_AF-A0A7C5EEV9-F1
#
_entry.id   AF-A0A7C5EEV9-F1
#
_cell.length_a   1.000
_cell.length_b   1.000
_cell.length_c   1.000
_cell.angle_alpha   90.00
_cell.angle_beta   90.00
_cell.angle_gamma   90.00
#
_symmetry.space_group_name_H-M   'P 1'
#
loop_
_entity.id
_entity.type
_entity.pdbx_description
1 polymer ?
#
loop_
_entity_poly.entity_id
_entity_poly.type
_entity_poly.pdbx_seq_one_letter_code
_entity_poly.pdbx_strand_id
1 'polypeptide(L)'
;MMNRKLLPLLLALAVSASVPAQKTPANATKHSDDATQRLAEAAVMTDHLQVVVTLKKGGAMHGVVKDGRMIEKRVRGGAYKELEEHKKSTVGAGLRLWFYDKLPGYLFVPWRQIESVRIVRRLSRADWAVYEAREKAAAKERVKSSTSAPTPRHRDTLSKSTQSPAGFSALTDPQKDLMKEYPPVEGYVPEKFAALQKAMVLEDAKVGGKDARWLAVYPDWLKAYRAYMSIPEPEAKKASAKPGPRPRISRKPVKKPAPKKEAAPKRLTRPVLPKRKSPASSSGRSRSLGS
;
A
#
# COMPACT_ATOMS: atom_id res chain seq x y z
N MET A 1 28.42 21.70 51.27
CA MET A 1 29.70 21.39 50.58
C MET A 1 29.43 21.38 49.08
N MET A 2 29.38 22.55 48.42
CA MET A 2 30.50 23.26 47.81
C MET A 2 31.30 22.39 46.83
N ASN A 3 31.06 22.59 45.53
CA ASN A 3 32.10 23.18 44.66
C ASN A 3 31.52 23.63 43.32
N ARG A 4 31.29 24.95 43.24
CA ARG A 4 31.17 25.73 42.01
C ARG A 4 32.57 25.85 41.41
N LYS A 5 32.73 25.57 40.13
CA LYS A 5 33.83 26.12 39.32
C LYS A 5 33.24 26.89 38.14
N LEU A 6 33.09 28.19 38.39
CA LEU A 6 33.11 29.26 37.40
C LEU A 6 34.53 29.38 36.85
N LEU A 7 34.68 29.62 35.54
CA LEU A 7 35.74 30.43 34.90
C LEU A 7 35.41 30.53 33.38
N PRO A 8 35.93 31.55 32.67
CA PRO A 8 35.12 32.48 31.91
C PRO A 8 35.53 32.59 30.43
N LEU A 9 34.64 33.25 29.68
CA LEU A 9 34.92 34.34 28.74
C LEU A 9 36.36 34.50 28.20
N LEU A 10 36.52 34.34 26.89
CA LEU A 10 37.19 35.23 25.92
C LEU A 10 37.74 34.41 24.74
N LEU A 11 37.28 34.70 23.52
CA LEU A 11 38.04 35.55 22.59
C LEU A 11 37.29 35.63 21.25
N ALA A 12 36.99 36.86 20.85
CA ALA A 12 36.49 37.18 19.52
C ALA A 12 37.64 37.09 18.50
N LEU A 13 37.39 36.47 17.35
CA LEU A 13 38.09 36.79 16.11
C LEU A 13 37.06 36.98 15.01
N ALA A 14 36.76 38.24 14.73
CA ALA A 14 36.10 38.67 13.51
C ALA A 14 37.15 38.62 12.38
N VAL A 15 36.97 37.72 11.42
CA VAL A 15 37.67 37.79 10.13
C VAL A 15 36.68 38.34 9.12
N SER A 16 36.77 39.65 8.87
CA SER A 16 36.18 40.30 7.70
C SER A 16 36.99 39.92 6.47
N ALA A 17 36.45 39.01 5.65
CA ALA A 17 36.93 38.82 4.29
C ALA A 17 36.15 39.75 3.35
N SER A 18 36.79 40.85 3.00
CA SER A 18 36.39 41.74 1.90
C SER A 18 36.55 41.00 0.57
N VAL A 19 35.45 40.76 -0.13
CA VAL A 19 35.44 40.19 -1.48
C VAL A 19 35.34 41.34 -2.49
N PRO A 20 36.27 41.45 -3.46
CA PRO A 20 36.24 42.51 -4.45
C PRO A 20 35.11 42.31 -5.47
N ALA A 21 34.49 43.43 -5.85
CA ALA A 21 33.49 43.53 -6.90
C ALA A 21 34.06 43.01 -8.24
N GLN A 22 33.52 41.89 -8.73
CA GLN A 22 33.75 41.43 -10.08
C GLN A 22 32.75 42.08 -11.04
N LYS A 23 33.33 42.75 -12.03
CA LYS A 23 32.70 43.42 -13.16
C LYS A 23 32.11 42.36 -14.10
N THR A 24 30.80 42.41 -14.31
CA THR A 24 30.05 41.58 -15.26
C THR A 24 30.42 41.85 -16.71
N PRO A 25 30.67 40.82 -17.55
CA PRO A 25 30.37 40.91 -18.97
C PRO A 25 28.89 40.55 -19.18
N ALA A 26 28.17 41.52 -19.74
CA ALA A 26 26.87 41.29 -20.33
C ALA A 26 27.00 40.31 -21.51
N ASN A 27 25.93 39.56 -21.75
CA ASN A 27 25.60 38.80 -22.97
C ASN A 27 25.84 37.26 -22.91
N ALA A 28 24.87 36.52 -22.34
CA ALA A 28 24.42 35.19 -22.78
C ALA A 28 23.39 34.57 -21.79
N THR A 29 22.28 35.25 -21.51
CA THR A 29 21.25 34.81 -20.54
C THR A 29 19.99 34.33 -21.25
N LYS A 30 20.01 33.08 -21.77
CA LYS A 30 18.78 32.29 -22.03
C LYS A 30 18.91 30.78 -21.79
N HIS A 31 20.04 30.28 -21.26
CA HIS A 31 20.22 28.83 -20.99
C HIS A 31 20.68 28.46 -19.58
N SER A 32 20.84 29.42 -18.66
CA SER A 32 21.25 29.15 -17.27
C SER A 32 20.10 28.87 -16.31
N ASP A 33 18.86 29.17 -16.68
CA ASP A 33 17.71 28.99 -15.80
C ASP A 33 17.35 27.50 -15.66
N ASP A 34 17.52 26.70 -16.71
CA ASP A 34 17.13 25.28 -16.69
C ASP A 34 18.10 24.41 -15.86
N ALA A 35 19.39 24.79 -15.76
CA ALA A 35 20.38 24.10 -14.93
C ALA A 35 20.24 24.47 -13.44
N THR A 36 19.94 25.73 -13.15
CA THR A 36 19.72 26.22 -11.78
C THR A 36 18.36 25.78 -11.26
N GLN A 37 17.35 25.65 -12.11
CA GLN A 37 16.04 25.09 -11.77
C GLN A 37 16.11 23.58 -11.54
N ARG A 38 16.93 22.83 -12.29
CA ARG A 38 17.22 21.40 -12.02
C ARG A 38 18.08 21.17 -10.78
N LEU A 39 18.99 22.09 -10.43
CA LEU A 39 19.75 22.05 -9.19
C LEU A 39 18.93 22.52 -7.97
N ALA A 40 17.99 23.46 -8.15
CA ALA A 40 17.01 23.86 -7.14
C ALA A 40 15.94 22.76 -6.94
N GLU A 41 15.55 22.03 -7.98
CA GLU A 41 14.77 20.79 -7.88
C GLU A 41 15.57 19.65 -7.22
N ALA A 42 16.89 19.64 -7.35
CA ALA A 42 17.78 18.67 -6.70
C ALA A 42 18.16 19.02 -5.25
N ALA A 43 17.98 20.27 -4.80
CA ALA A 43 18.42 20.74 -3.48
C ALA A 43 17.35 20.64 -2.38
N VAL A 44 16.12 20.25 -2.71
CA VAL A 44 15.08 19.87 -1.72
C VAL A 44 14.34 18.63 -2.20
N MET A 45 15.07 17.61 -2.68
CA MET A 45 14.47 16.28 -2.72
C MET A 45 14.41 15.78 -1.29
N THR A 46 13.28 16.05 -0.64
CA THR A 46 12.86 15.39 0.57
C THR A 46 12.79 13.88 0.28
N ASP A 47 13.91 13.19 0.50
CA ASP A 47 14.07 11.78 0.12
C ASP A 47 12.98 10.92 0.79
N HIS A 48 12.27 10.11 0.00
CA HIS A 48 11.38 9.10 0.55
C HIS A 48 12.22 7.99 1.20
N LEU A 49 11.88 7.59 2.42
CA LEU A 49 12.69 6.65 3.19
C LEU A 49 11.93 5.34 3.39
N GLN A 50 12.54 4.22 3.05
CA GLN A 50 12.07 2.93 3.53
C GLN A 50 12.59 2.72 4.95
N VAL A 51 11.69 2.46 5.89
CA VAL A 51 12.01 2.37 7.31
C VAL A 51 11.48 1.08 7.94
N VAL A 52 12.16 0.65 9.00
CA VAL A 52 11.66 -0.32 9.97
C VAL A 52 11.37 0.42 11.26
N VAL A 53 10.13 0.32 11.75
CA VAL A 53 9.69 0.93 13.02
C VAL A 53 9.51 -0.19 14.03
N THR A 54 10.32 -0.19 15.08
CA THR A 54 10.17 -1.12 16.21
C THR A 54 9.26 -0.48 17.25
N LEU A 55 8.28 -1.23 17.74
CA LEU A 55 7.32 -0.76 18.74
C LEU A 55 7.75 -1.19 20.14
N LYS A 56 7.47 -0.36 21.16
CA LYS A 56 7.82 -0.65 22.57
C LYS A 56 7.19 -1.92 23.12
N LYS A 57 6.04 -2.34 22.57
CA LYS A 57 5.35 -3.58 22.96
C LYS A 57 5.88 -4.81 22.21
N GLY A 58 6.99 -4.67 21.49
CA GLY A 58 7.49 -5.66 20.56
C GLY A 58 6.83 -5.55 19.18
N GLY A 59 7.40 -6.27 18.22
CA GLY A 59 7.01 -6.21 16.82
C GLY A 59 7.71 -5.11 16.04
N ALA A 60 7.86 -5.34 14.74
CA ALA A 60 8.49 -4.42 13.80
C ALA A 60 7.56 -4.19 12.62
N MET A 61 7.47 -2.94 12.18
CA MET A 61 6.67 -2.51 11.05
C MET A 61 7.56 -2.03 9.91
N HIS A 62 7.30 -2.49 8.70
CA HIS A 62 7.99 -2.05 7.50
C HIS A 62 7.10 -1.10 6.71
N GLY A 63 7.65 0.02 6.27
CA GLY A 63 6.92 0.93 5.39
C GLY A 63 7.77 2.06 4.86
N VAL A 64 7.12 3.08 4.33
CA VAL A 64 7.76 4.23 3.68
C VAL A 64 7.36 5.52 4.38
N VAL A 65 8.34 6.38 4.63
CA VAL A 65 8.14 7.75 5.08
C VAL A 65 8.22 8.66 3.87
N LYS A 66 7.16 9.44 3.65
CA LYS A 66 7.14 10.43 2.56
C LYS A 66 7.97 11.64 2.97
N ASP A 67 8.68 12.20 2.00
CA ASP A 67 9.40 13.46 2.15
C ASP A 67 10.40 13.52 3.33
N GLY A 68 10.93 12.39 3.78
CA GLY A 68 11.79 12.34 4.97
C GLY A 68 11.13 12.80 6.27
N ARG A 69 9.80 13.00 6.29
CA ARG A 69 9.06 13.56 7.44
C ARG A 69 8.88 12.53 8.55
N MET A 70 9.88 12.45 9.41
CA MET A 70 9.92 11.43 10.46
C MET A 70 8.94 11.72 11.60
N ILE A 71 8.65 12.98 11.91
CA ILE A 71 7.82 13.34 13.05
C ILE A 71 6.76 14.32 12.59
N GLU A 72 5.51 13.95 12.81
CA GLU A 72 4.37 14.72 12.39
C GLU A 72 3.33 14.75 13.49
N LYS A 73 2.55 15.82 13.52
CA LYS A 73 1.39 15.95 14.39
C LYS A 73 0.14 16.19 13.58
N ARG A 74 -0.92 15.44 13.92
CA ARG A 74 -2.23 15.66 13.35
C ARG A 74 -2.77 17.02 13.81
N VAL A 75 -3.17 17.85 12.85
CA VAL A 75 -3.78 19.16 13.09
C VAL A 75 -5.29 19.10 12.80
N ARG A 76 -6.02 20.14 13.23
CA ARG A 76 -7.45 20.26 12.96
C ARG A 76 -7.71 20.23 11.45
N GLY A 77 -8.77 19.53 11.02
CA GLY A 77 -9.06 19.32 9.59
C GLY A 77 -8.38 18.10 8.97
N GLY A 78 -7.70 17.26 9.76
CA GLY A 78 -7.13 15.99 9.28
C GLY A 78 -5.79 16.13 8.54
N ALA A 79 -5.26 17.34 8.44
CA ALA A 79 -3.91 17.57 7.94
C ALA A 79 -2.84 17.14 8.97
N TYR A 80 -1.60 17.02 8.49
CA TYR A 80 -0.44 16.69 9.31
C TYR A 80 0.62 17.77 9.11
N LYS A 81 1.20 18.22 10.23
CA LYS A 81 2.30 19.19 10.24
C LYS A 81 3.57 18.48 10.69
N GLU A 82 4.64 18.66 9.92
CA GLU A 82 5.97 18.21 10.31
C GLU A 82 6.42 18.93 11.59
N LEU A 83 7.04 18.18 12.48
CA LEU A 83 7.62 18.66 13.72
C LEU A 83 9.12 18.43 13.73
N GLU A 84 9.83 19.31 14.41
CA GLU A 84 11.25 19.16 14.68
C GLU A 84 11.52 18.00 15.64
N GLU A 85 12.73 17.45 15.60
CA GLU A 85 13.15 16.27 16.36
C GLU A 85 12.98 16.42 17.88
N HIS A 86 13.24 17.60 18.45
CA HIS A 86 13.08 17.82 19.88
C HIS A 86 11.60 17.83 20.33
N LYS A 87 10.63 17.89 19.39
CA LYS A 87 9.19 17.90 19.68
C LYS A 87 8.56 16.49 19.65
N LYS A 88 9.37 15.42 19.60
CA LYS A 88 8.92 14.01 19.68
C LYS A 88 8.02 13.70 20.87
N SER A 89 8.21 14.38 22.00
CA SER A 89 7.42 14.21 23.23
C SER A 89 6.05 14.90 23.19
N THR A 90 5.78 15.71 22.16
CA THR A 90 4.52 16.46 22.04
C THR A 90 3.34 15.50 21.93
N VAL A 91 2.27 15.78 22.68
CA VAL A 91 1.01 15.01 22.57
C VAL A 91 0.49 15.05 21.13
N GLY A 92 0.23 13.87 20.58
CA GLY A 92 -0.23 13.68 19.21
C GLY A 92 0.88 13.69 18.15
N ALA A 93 2.15 13.77 18.54
CA ALA A 93 3.27 13.52 17.63
C ALA A 93 3.37 12.02 17.29
N GLY A 94 3.78 11.72 16.07
CA GLY A 94 3.91 10.37 15.55
C GLY A 94 4.55 10.34 14.17
N LEU A 95 4.55 9.17 13.55
CA LEU A 95 5.14 8.92 12.25
C LEU A 95 4.07 8.42 11.29
N ARG A 96 3.94 9.03 10.10
CA ARG A 96 3.11 8.46 9.03
C ARG A 96 3.91 7.40 8.26
N LEU A 97 3.53 6.14 8.46
CA LEU A 97 4.09 5.00 7.77
C LEU A 97 3.19 4.60 6.59
N TRP A 98 3.64 4.88 5.37
CA TRP A 98 2.94 4.52 4.14
C TRP A 98 3.24 3.09 3.71
N PHE A 99 2.29 2.47 3.01
CA PHE A 99 2.42 1.13 2.43
C PHE A 99 2.81 0.02 3.42
N TYR A 100 2.41 0.20 4.68
CA TYR A 100 2.58 -0.81 5.72
C TYR A 100 1.91 -2.11 5.30
N ASP A 101 2.65 -3.22 5.39
CA ASP A 101 2.22 -4.57 5.01
C ASP A 101 1.48 -4.64 3.66
N LYS A 102 1.99 -3.90 2.66
CA LYS A 102 1.41 -3.84 1.31
C LYS A 102 -0.01 -3.25 1.27
N LEU A 103 -0.53 -2.68 2.36
CA LEU A 103 -1.83 -2.03 2.38
C LEU A 103 -1.77 -0.66 1.68
N PRO A 104 -2.79 -0.28 0.89
CA PRO A 104 -2.86 1.04 0.29
C PRO A 104 -3.22 2.11 1.32
N GLY A 105 -2.36 3.11 1.47
CA GLY A 105 -2.55 4.26 2.36
C GLY A 105 -1.42 4.40 3.38
N TYR A 106 -1.75 4.98 4.54
CA TYR A 106 -0.81 5.19 5.63
C TYR A 106 -1.38 4.75 6.97
N LEU A 107 -0.48 4.38 7.86
CA LEU A 107 -0.70 4.15 9.28
C LEU A 107 -0.03 5.29 10.04
N PHE A 108 -0.75 6.01 10.90
CA PHE A 108 -0.15 7.00 11.78
C PHE A 108 0.23 6.33 13.10
N VAL A 109 1.52 6.23 13.39
CA VAL A 109 2.05 5.55 14.57
C VAL A 109 2.43 6.60 15.62
N PRO A 110 1.72 6.69 16.75
CA PRO A 110 2.07 7.62 17.83
C PRO A 110 3.51 7.44 18.30
N TRP A 111 4.25 8.53 18.46
CA TRP A 111 5.68 8.47 18.81
C TRP A 111 5.92 7.78 20.15
N ARG A 112 4.95 7.91 21.09
CA ARG A 112 4.97 7.25 22.40
C ARG A 112 5.06 5.71 22.32
N GLN A 113 4.58 5.11 21.23
CA GLN A 113 4.59 3.65 20.99
C GLN A 113 5.84 3.19 20.24
N ILE A 114 6.59 4.11 19.63
CA ILE A 114 7.80 3.80 18.89
C ILE A 114 8.96 3.64 19.86
N GLU A 115 9.67 2.53 19.74
CA GLU A 115 10.93 2.28 20.44
C GLU A 115 12.10 2.80 19.63
N SER A 116 12.20 2.39 18.37
CA SER A 116 13.25 2.82 17.46
C SER A 116 12.75 2.89 16.02
N VAL A 117 13.39 3.73 15.22
CA VAL A 117 13.16 3.79 13.77
C VAL A 117 14.49 3.63 13.07
N ARG A 118 14.58 2.64 12.20
CA ARG A 118 15.78 2.36 11.38
C ARG A 118 15.49 2.67 9.92
N ILE A 119 16.29 3.53 9.32
CA ILE A 119 16.25 3.77 7.87
C ILE A 119 16.93 2.58 7.18
N VAL A 120 16.19 1.88 6.33
CA VAL A 120 16.70 0.74 5.55
C VAL A 120 17.39 1.25 4.29
N ARG A 121 16.69 2.09 3.54
CA ARG A 121 17.21 2.71 2.32
C ARG A 121 16.48 4.00 1.99
N ARG A 122 17.17 4.88 1.27
CA ARG A 122 16.56 5.99 0.54
C ARG A 122 15.99 5.45 -0.75
N LEU A 123 14.75 5.82 -1.07
CA LEU A 123 14.09 5.40 -2.30
C LEU A 123 14.47 6.34 -3.43
N SER A 124 14.91 5.76 -4.54
CA SER A 124 15.08 6.53 -5.77
C SER A 124 13.72 6.97 -6.32
N ARG A 125 13.72 7.96 -7.23
CA ARG A 125 12.50 8.38 -7.94
C ARG A 125 11.83 7.21 -8.67
N ALA A 126 12.63 6.30 -9.24
CA ALA A 126 12.13 5.10 -9.92
C ALA A 126 11.47 4.11 -8.95
N ASP A 127 12.08 3.85 -7.79
CA ASP A 127 11.45 3.02 -6.74
C ASP A 127 10.14 3.64 -6.27
N TRP A 128 10.13 4.95 -6.04
CA TRP A 128 8.97 5.69 -5.57
C TRP A 128 7.78 5.64 -6.54
N ALA A 129 8.05 5.70 -7.85
CA ALA A 129 7.01 5.63 -8.87
C ALA A 129 6.17 4.33 -8.79
N VAL A 130 6.77 3.22 -8.34
CA VAL A 130 6.05 1.95 -8.11
C VAL A 130 5.00 2.10 -7.00
N TYR A 131 5.35 2.82 -5.93
CA TYR A 131 4.44 3.10 -4.82
C TYR A 131 3.33 4.08 -5.21
N GLU A 132 3.64 5.13 -5.97
CA GLU A 132 2.64 6.07 -6.50
C GLU A 132 1.64 5.39 -7.43
N ALA A 133 2.12 4.52 -8.33
CA ALA A 133 1.25 3.75 -9.22
C ALA A 133 0.27 2.89 -8.43
N ARG A 134 0.76 2.25 -7.35
CA ARG A 134 -0.07 1.45 -6.45
C ARG A 134 -1.11 2.28 -5.70
N GLU A 135 -0.72 3.45 -5.19
CA GLU A 135 -1.64 4.37 -4.51
C GLU A 135 -2.75 4.84 -5.46
N LYS A 136 -2.39 5.22 -6.69
CA LYS A 136 -3.35 5.63 -7.73
C LYS A 136 -4.30 4.49 -8.11
N ALA A 137 -3.79 3.27 -8.27
CA ALA A 137 -4.63 2.10 -8.56
C ALA A 137 -5.63 1.85 -7.42
N ALA A 138 -5.18 1.88 -6.17
CA ALA A 138 -6.06 1.70 -5.01
C ALA A 138 -7.09 2.83 -4.85
N ALA A 139 -6.73 4.08 -5.15
CA ALA A 139 -7.66 5.20 -5.15
C ALA A 139 -8.77 5.03 -6.21
N LYS A 140 -8.41 4.57 -7.42
CA LYS A 140 -9.39 4.29 -8.49
C LYS A 140 -10.37 3.18 -8.09
N GLU A 141 -9.89 2.10 -7.49
CA GLU A 141 -10.76 1.02 -6.97
C GLU A 141 -11.73 1.54 -5.92
N ARG A 142 -11.27 2.40 -4.99
CA ARG A 142 -12.15 3.01 -3.97
C ARG A 142 -13.25 3.86 -4.60
N VAL A 143 -12.90 4.73 -5.56
CA VAL A 143 -13.90 5.56 -6.27
C VAL A 143 -14.92 4.66 -6.97
N LYS A 144 -14.46 3.64 -7.69
CA LYS A 144 -15.34 2.70 -8.40
C LYS A 144 -16.30 1.97 -7.45
N SER A 145 -15.80 1.49 -6.31
CA SER A 145 -16.63 0.84 -5.28
C SER A 145 -17.62 1.79 -4.60
N SER A 146 -17.28 3.08 -4.48
CA SER A 146 -18.16 4.09 -3.86
C SER A 146 -19.25 4.60 -4.81
N THR A 147 -19.01 4.60 -6.13
CA THR A 147 -20.01 4.98 -7.13
C THR A 147 -20.98 3.84 -7.46
N SER A 148 -20.64 2.60 -7.11
CA SER A 148 -21.50 1.43 -7.28
C SER A 148 -22.29 1.05 -6.02
N ALA A 149 -22.35 1.88 -4.98
CA ALA A 149 -23.13 1.57 -3.78
C ALA A 149 -24.64 1.68 -4.09
N PRO A 150 -25.40 0.56 -4.09
CA PRO A 150 -26.85 0.61 -4.08
C PRO A 150 -27.29 1.06 -2.68
N THR A 151 -28.25 1.97 -2.64
CA THR A 151 -28.98 2.40 -1.45
C THR A 151 -29.35 1.21 -0.55
N PRO A 152 -28.87 1.10 0.70
CA PRO A 152 -29.37 0.08 1.61
C PRO A 152 -30.69 0.57 2.21
N ARG A 153 -31.79 0.37 1.47
CA ARG A 153 -33.11 0.22 2.06
C ARG A 153 -33.38 -1.27 2.19
N HIS A 154 -32.97 -1.87 3.31
CA HIS A 154 -33.63 -3.06 3.83
C HIS A 154 -33.33 -3.18 5.32
N ARG A 155 -34.15 -2.47 6.09
CA ARG A 155 -34.52 -2.91 7.43
C ARG A 155 -35.60 -3.98 7.23
N ASP A 156 -35.53 -5.04 8.04
CA ASP A 156 -36.56 -6.06 8.24
C ASP A 156 -36.72 -7.08 7.11
N THR A 157 -35.96 -8.18 7.22
CA THR A 157 -36.50 -9.53 7.40
C THR A 157 -35.32 -10.47 7.64
N LEU A 158 -35.08 -10.75 8.91
CA LEU A 158 -34.18 -11.79 9.38
C LEU A 158 -34.80 -13.16 9.04
N SER A 159 -34.85 -13.50 7.76
CA SER A 159 -35.21 -14.83 7.29
C SER A 159 -34.04 -15.74 7.59
N LYS A 160 -34.25 -16.56 8.61
CA LYS A 160 -33.52 -17.75 9.03
C LYS A 160 -33.34 -18.71 7.85
N SER A 161 -32.44 -18.37 6.93
CA SER A 161 -31.96 -19.26 5.88
C SER A 161 -30.88 -20.16 6.49
N THR A 162 -31.32 -21.30 7.01
CA THR A 162 -30.47 -22.45 7.33
C THR A 162 -30.01 -23.13 6.02
N GLN A 163 -29.44 -22.37 5.09
CA GLN A 163 -28.71 -22.96 3.98
C GLN A 163 -27.32 -23.32 4.50
N SER A 164 -27.17 -24.59 4.88
CA SER A 164 -25.85 -25.21 5.01
C SER A 164 -25.15 -25.00 3.67
N PRO A 165 -24.12 -24.14 3.60
CA PRO A 165 -23.52 -23.80 2.32
C PRO A 165 -22.87 -25.06 1.78
N ALA A 166 -23.16 -25.40 0.52
CA ALA A 166 -22.56 -26.54 -0.18
C ALA A 166 -21.01 -26.53 -0.13
N GLY A 167 -20.42 -25.40 0.27
CA GLY A 167 -19.00 -25.25 0.49
C GLY A 167 -18.42 -25.93 1.75
N PHE A 168 -19.23 -26.37 2.73
CA PHE A 168 -18.71 -26.98 3.95
C PHE A 168 -18.08 -28.38 3.74
N SER A 169 -18.42 -29.06 2.64
CA SER A 169 -18.00 -30.43 2.36
C SER A 169 -16.53 -30.54 1.93
N ALA A 170 -15.96 -29.51 1.33
CA ALA A 170 -14.58 -29.51 0.85
C ALA A 170 -13.55 -29.12 1.93
N LEU A 171 -14.01 -28.74 3.13
CA LEU A 171 -13.12 -28.39 4.24
C LEU A 171 -12.71 -29.64 5.01
N THR A 172 -11.47 -29.61 5.53
CA THR A 172 -11.04 -30.57 6.55
C THR A 172 -11.81 -30.33 7.85
N ASP A 173 -11.95 -31.36 8.69
CA ASP A 173 -12.67 -31.22 9.97
C ASP A 173 -12.16 -30.09 10.88
N PRO A 174 -10.84 -29.87 11.07
CA PRO A 174 -10.36 -28.71 11.83
C PRO A 174 -10.77 -27.36 11.21
N GLN A 175 -10.83 -27.27 9.88
CA GLN A 175 -11.29 -26.06 9.20
C GLN A 175 -12.80 -25.84 9.35
N LYS A 176 -13.60 -26.92 9.34
CA LYS A 176 -15.04 -26.83 9.61
C LYS A 176 -15.29 -26.32 11.01
N ASP A 177 -14.51 -26.77 12.00
CA ASP A 177 -14.68 -26.34 13.39
C ASP A 177 -14.29 -24.87 13.58
N LEU A 178 -13.20 -24.43 12.94
CA LEU A 178 -12.85 -22.99 12.88
C LEU A 178 -13.97 -22.15 12.24
N MET A 179 -14.62 -22.67 11.19
CA MET A 179 -15.71 -21.96 10.52
C MET A 179 -17.02 -21.96 11.31
N LYS A 180 -17.26 -22.95 12.16
CA LYS A 180 -18.38 -22.95 13.11
C LYS A 180 -18.13 -21.98 14.26
N GLU A 181 -16.91 -21.93 14.79
CA GLU A 181 -16.57 -21.08 15.94
C GLU A 181 -16.50 -19.58 15.57
N TYR A 182 -16.00 -19.29 14.36
CA TYR A 182 -15.82 -17.94 13.81
C TYR A 182 -16.52 -17.80 12.46
N PRO A 183 -17.86 -17.79 12.43
CA PRO A 183 -18.60 -17.82 11.19
C PRO A 183 -18.54 -16.45 10.48
N PRO A 184 -18.40 -16.40 9.14
CA PRO A 184 -18.33 -15.14 8.40
C PRO A 184 -19.60 -14.28 8.54
N VAL A 185 -20.75 -14.94 8.75
CA VAL A 185 -22.04 -14.26 9.00
C VAL A 185 -22.08 -13.46 10.30
N GLU A 186 -21.24 -13.80 11.29
CA GLU A 186 -21.05 -13.01 12.51
C GLU A 186 -20.02 -11.86 12.31
N GLY A 187 -19.57 -11.63 11.07
CA GLY A 187 -18.62 -10.57 10.74
C GLY A 187 -17.14 -10.95 10.96
N TYR A 188 -16.84 -12.23 11.20
CA TYR A 188 -15.45 -12.72 11.14
C TYR A 188 -15.03 -12.80 9.67
N VAL A 189 -14.53 -11.69 9.15
CA VAL A 189 -14.04 -11.54 7.76
C VAL A 189 -12.66 -10.90 7.77
N PRO A 190 -11.85 -11.01 6.69
CA PRO A 190 -10.50 -10.43 6.65
C PRO A 190 -10.43 -8.95 7.04
N GLU A 191 -11.47 -8.18 6.77
CA GLU A 191 -11.60 -6.77 7.13
C GLU A 191 -11.67 -6.58 8.65
N LYS A 192 -12.37 -7.46 9.38
CA LYS A 192 -12.45 -7.42 10.85
C LYS A 192 -11.08 -7.72 11.46
N PHE A 193 -10.30 -8.63 10.89
CA PHE A 193 -8.94 -8.92 11.33
C PHE A 193 -8.04 -7.68 11.24
N ALA A 194 -8.06 -7.00 10.09
CA ALA A 194 -7.31 -5.77 9.89
C ALA A 194 -7.75 -4.66 10.87
N ALA A 195 -9.06 -4.54 11.12
CA ALA A 195 -9.59 -3.58 12.10
C ALA A 195 -9.12 -3.89 13.53
N LEU A 196 -9.15 -5.16 13.95
CA LEU A 196 -8.69 -5.59 15.27
C LEU A 196 -7.18 -5.41 15.44
N GLN A 197 -6.37 -5.77 14.44
CA GLN A 197 -4.92 -5.52 14.48
C GLN A 197 -4.63 -4.02 14.58
N LYS A 198 -5.35 -3.19 13.82
CA LYS A 198 -5.22 -1.74 13.88
C LYS A 198 -5.58 -1.21 15.28
N ALA A 199 -6.67 -1.69 15.88
CA ALA A 199 -7.09 -1.30 17.22
C ALA A 199 -6.07 -1.72 18.31
N MET A 200 -5.50 -2.93 18.20
CA MET A 200 -4.44 -3.39 19.12
C MET A 200 -3.19 -2.51 19.04
N VAL A 201 -2.75 -2.18 17.82
CA VAL A 201 -1.51 -1.41 17.62
C VAL A 201 -1.71 0.06 17.95
N LEU A 202 -2.79 0.68 17.47
CA LEU A 202 -2.97 2.14 17.57
C LEU A 202 -3.64 2.60 18.86
N GLU A 203 -4.67 1.88 19.30
CA GLU A 203 -5.60 2.38 20.32
C GLU A 203 -5.34 1.75 21.69
N ASP A 204 -4.36 0.84 21.79
CA ASP A 204 -4.14 0.01 22.98
C ASP A 204 -5.44 -0.70 23.43
N ALA A 205 -6.34 -0.95 22.49
CA ALA A 205 -7.64 -1.54 22.76
C ALA A 205 -7.44 -2.98 23.25
N LYS A 206 -8.03 -3.30 24.42
CA LYS A 206 -8.11 -4.67 24.90
C LYS A 206 -9.09 -5.43 24.00
N VAL A 207 -8.54 -6.29 23.14
CA VAL A 207 -9.35 -7.19 22.32
C VAL A 207 -9.98 -8.23 23.25
N GLY A 208 -11.30 -8.44 23.12
CA GLY A 208 -12.05 -9.41 23.92
C GLY A 208 -11.59 -10.85 23.67
N GLY A 209 -11.86 -11.75 24.61
CA GLY A 209 -11.32 -13.12 24.56
C GLY A 209 -11.70 -13.96 23.33
N LYS A 210 -12.88 -13.74 22.73
CA LYS A 210 -13.28 -14.42 21.47
C LYS A 210 -12.46 -13.89 20.28
N ASP A 211 -12.36 -12.56 20.16
CA ASP A 211 -11.58 -11.92 19.09
C ASP A 211 -10.07 -12.20 19.23
N ALA A 212 -9.53 -12.24 20.44
CA ALA A 212 -8.13 -12.57 20.68
C ALA A 212 -7.79 -14.03 20.29
N ARG A 213 -8.69 -14.98 20.60
CA ARG A 213 -8.56 -16.38 20.16
C ARG A 213 -8.64 -16.48 18.64
N TRP A 214 -9.57 -15.75 18.01
CA TRP A 214 -9.67 -15.69 16.55
C TRP A 214 -8.39 -15.18 15.89
N LEU A 215 -7.80 -14.09 16.42
CA LEU A 215 -6.54 -13.55 15.90
C LEU A 215 -5.40 -14.58 15.93
N ALA A 216 -5.36 -15.46 16.93
CA ALA A 216 -4.36 -16.52 17.04
C ALA A 216 -4.54 -17.62 15.99
N VAL A 217 -5.79 -17.96 15.63
CA VAL A 217 -6.11 -19.00 14.62
C VAL A 217 -6.39 -18.42 13.22
N TYR A 218 -6.25 -17.10 13.04
CA TYR A 218 -6.59 -16.40 11.81
C TYR A 218 -5.92 -16.97 10.53
N PRO A 219 -4.64 -17.37 10.52
CA PRO A 219 -4.02 -17.95 9.32
C PRO A 219 -4.72 -19.21 8.83
N ASP A 220 -5.15 -20.09 9.74
CA ASP A 220 -5.83 -21.33 9.40
C ASP A 220 -7.30 -21.09 9.09
N TRP A 221 -7.93 -20.18 9.83
CA TRP A 221 -9.26 -19.67 9.50
C TRP A 221 -9.31 -19.06 8.10
N LEU A 222 -8.30 -18.29 7.68
CA LEU A 222 -8.24 -17.67 6.36
C LEU A 222 -8.11 -18.71 5.23
N LYS A 223 -7.37 -19.81 5.46
CA LYS A 223 -7.32 -20.95 4.53
C LYS A 223 -8.71 -21.58 4.39
N ALA A 224 -9.40 -21.81 5.52
CA ALA A 224 -10.76 -22.33 5.53
C ALA A 224 -11.73 -21.41 4.79
N TYR A 225 -11.68 -20.10 5.07
CA TYR A 225 -12.50 -19.09 4.42
C TYR A 225 -12.28 -19.03 2.91
N ARG A 226 -11.03 -19.11 2.44
CA ARG A 226 -10.74 -19.15 1.00
C ARG A 226 -11.26 -20.43 0.34
N ALA A 227 -11.09 -21.59 0.98
CA ALA A 227 -11.63 -22.85 0.48
C ALA A 227 -13.16 -22.78 0.39
N TYR A 228 -13.80 -22.24 1.42
CA TYR A 228 -15.24 -21.99 1.46
C TYR A 228 -15.74 -21.08 0.33
N MET A 229 -15.04 -19.97 0.04
CA MET A 229 -15.42 -19.02 -1.01
C MET A 229 -15.05 -19.48 -2.43
N SER A 230 -14.12 -20.44 -2.58
CA SER A 230 -13.66 -20.92 -3.89
C SER A 230 -14.53 -22.03 -4.47
N ILE A 231 -15.58 -22.43 -3.76
CA ILE A 231 -16.46 -23.51 -4.21
C ILE A 231 -17.44 -22.91 -5.21
N PRO A 232 -17.36 -23.30 -6.51
CA PRO A 232 -18.29 -22.81 -7.50
C PRO A 232 -19.70 -23.17 -7.01
N GLU A 233 -20.57 -22.16 -6.98
CA GLU A 233 -21.98 -22.34 -6.65
C GLU A 233 -22.47 -23.53 -7.48
N PRO A 234 -22.97 -24.62 -6.85
CA PRO A 234 -23.35 -25.80 -7.60
C PRO A 234 -24.36 -25.34 -8.62
N GLU A 235 -23.99 -25.38 -9.92
CA GLU A 235 -24.87 -24.99 -11.01
C GLU A 235 -26.20 -25.64 -10.73
N ALA A 236 -27.19 -24.83 -10.34
CA ALA A 236 -28.47 -25.32 -9.91
C ALA A 236 -28.92 -26.22 -11.03
N LYS A 237 -28.91 -27.55 -10.79
CA LYS A 237 -29.27 -28.56 -11.79
C LYS A 237 -30.62 -28.09 -12.28
N LYS A 238 -30.65 -27.48 -13.47
CA LYS A 238 -31.89 -27.09 -14.14
C LYS A 238 -32.65 -28.39 -14.17
N ALA A 239 -33.65 -28.50 -13.31
CA ALA A 239 -34.57 -29.61 -13.34
C ALA A 239 -34.96 -29.72 -14.81
N SER A 240 -34.57 -30.83 -15.43
CA SER A 240 -34.96 -31.15 -16.79
C SER A 240 -36.46 -31.32 -16.74
N ALA A 241 -37.18 -30.22 -16.87
CA ALA A 241 -38.60 -30.21 -17.12
C ALA A 241 -38.76 -31.02 -18.40
N LYS A 242 -39.30 -32.23 -18.27
CA LYS A 242 -39.74 -33.03 -19.41
C LYS A 242 -40.51 -32.10 -20.35
N PRO A 243 -40.11 -31.98 -21.62
CA PRO A 243 -40.86 -31.15 -22.55
C PRO A 243 -42.25 -31.74 -22.69
N GLY A 244 -43.25 -31.07 -22.09
CA GLY A 244 -44.65 -31.35 -22.40
C GLY A 244 -44.88 -31.18 -23.91
N PRO A 245 -45.80 -31.95 -24.51
CA PRO A 245 -46.02 -31.93 -25.94
C PRO A 245 -46.49 -30.53 -26.36
N ARG A 246 -45.65 -29.82 -27.13
CA ARG A 246 -46.03 -28.52 -27.70
C ARG A 246 -47.03 -28.74 -28.84
N PRO A 247 -48.08 -27.89 -28.94
CA PRO A 247 -48.96 -27.90 -30.10
C PRO A 247 -48.20 -27.51 -31.36
N ARG A 248 -48.45 -28.28 -32.42
CA ARG A 248 -47.80 -28.22 -33.73
C ARG A 248 -48.25 -26.97 -34.48
N ILE A 249 -47.53 -25.86 -34.35
CA ILE A 249 -47.72 -24.68 -35.19
C ILE A 249 -46.90 -24.88 -36.48
N SER A 250 -47.58 -25.11 -37.60
CA SER A 250 -46.98 -25.17 -38.93
C SER A 250 -46.40 -23.82 -39.32
N ARG A 251 -45.07 -23.68 -39.30
CA ARG A 251 -44.38 -22.53 -39.91
C ARG A 251 -43.86 -22.91 -41.29
N LYS A 252 -44.25 -22.10 -42.28
CA LYS A 252 -43.80 -22.15 -43.68
C LYS A 252 -42.27 -21.98 -43.77
N PRO A 253 -41.61 -22.59 -44.76
CA PRO A 253 -40.16 -22.53 -44.92
C PRO A 253 -39.71 -21.14 -45.39
N VAL A 254 -38.89 -20.48 -44.58
CA VAL A 254 -38.17 -19.25 -44.96
C VAL A 254 -36.88 -19.63 -45.67
N LYS A 255 -36.70 -19.12 -46.90
CA LYS A 255 -35.51 -19.29 -47.75
C LYS A 255 -34.26 -18.78 -47.02
N LYS A 256 -33.25 -19.66 -46.93
CA LYS A 256 -31.87 -19.36 -46.51
C LYS A 256 -31.17 -18.46 -47.54
N PRO A 257 -30.61 -17.29 -47.17
CA PRO A 257 -29.60 -16.62 -47.98
C PRO A 257 -28.22 -17.26 -47.80
N ALA A 258 -27.46 -17.29 -48.89
CA ALA A 258 -26.17 -17.95 -49.06
C ALA A 258 -25.02 -17.31 -48.25
N PRO A 259 -23.98 -18.07 -47.89
CA PRO A 259 -22.82 -17.57 -47.14
C PRO A 259 -21.91 -16.67 -48.00
N LYS A 260 -21.63 -15.47 -47.49
CA LYS A 260 -20.70 -14.50 -48.06
C LYS A 260 -19.27 -14.95 -47.71
N LYS A 261 -18.42 -15.11 -48.73
CA LYS A 261 -16.99 -15.45 -48.60
C LYS A 261 -16.28 -14.40 -47.72
N GLU A 262 -15.79 -14.84 -46.57
CA GLU A 262 -14.97 -14.04 -45.66
C GLU A 262 -13.50 -14.14 -46.07
N ALA A 263 -12.87 -12.98 -46.24
CA ALA A 263 -11.52 -12.82 -46.76
C ALA A 263 -10.46 -13.20 -45.71
N ALA A 264 -9.37 -13.82 -46.18
CA ALA A 264 -8.26 -14.29 -45.38
C ALA A 264 -7.57 -13.19 -44.55
N PRO A 265 -7.15 -13.47 -43.31
CA PRO A 265 -6.42 -12.51 -42.49
C PRO A 265 -4.98 -12.34 -42.98
N LYS A 266 -4.59 -11.07 -43.19
CA LYS A 266 -3.22 -10.65 -43.50
C LYS A 266 -2.28 -10.99 -42.33
N ARG A 267 -1.21 -11.72 -42.62
CA ARG A 267 -0.05 -11.98 -41.75
C ARG A 267 0.50 -10.68 -41.16
N LEU A 268 0.47 -10.54 -39.84
CA LEU A 268 1.27 -9.55 -39.12
C LEU A 268 2.74 -9.99 -39.14
N THR A 269 3.59 -9.18 -39.77
CA THR A 269 5.04 -9.26 -39.71
C THR A 269 5.54 -8.92 -38.30
N ARG A 270 6.35 -9.79 -37.72
CA ARG A 270 7.05 -9.56 -36.45
C ARG A 270 8.10 -8.45 -36.62
N PRO A 271 8.17 -7.45 -35.73
CA PRO A 271 9.27 -6.50 -35.72
C PRO A 271 10.54 -7.17 -35.19
N VAL A 272 11.63 -6.99 -35.93
CA VAL A 272 12.99 -7.43 -35.60
C VAL A 272 13.52 -6.57 -34.45
N LEU A 273 13.91 -7.20 -33.34
CA LEU A 273 14.58 -6.54 -32.21
C LEU A 273 16.01 -6.13 -32.59
N PRO A 274 16.45 -4.89 -32.34
CA PRO A 274 17.85 -4.51 -32.52
C PRO A 274 18.74 -5.11 -31.41
N LYS A 275 19.85 -5.73 -31.83
CA LYS A 275 20.91 -6.24 -30.96
C LYS A 275 21.48 -5.11 -30.10
N ARG A 276 21.31 -5.20 -28.77
CA ARG A 276 22.03 -4.36 -27.80
C ARG A 276 23.51 -4.74 -27.79
N LYS A 277 24.38 -3.77 -28.08
CA LYS A 277 25.83 -3.84 -27.82
C LYS A 277 26.07 -3.81 -26.31
N SER A 278 26.81 -4.80 -25.82
CA SER A 278 27.34 -4.85 -24.46
C SER A 278 28.43 -3.78 -24.30
N PRO A 279 28.41 -2.93 -23.25
CA PRO A 279 29.54 -2.09 -22.94
C PRO A 279 30.64 -2.90 -22.23
N ALA A 280 31.87 -2.57 -22.59
CA ALA A 280 33.10 -3.21 -22.19
C ALA A 280 33.36 -3.12 -20.67
N SER A 281 33.83 -4.24 -20.15
CA SER A 281 34.58 -4.35 -18.90
C SER A 281 35.82 -3.46 -18.96
N SER A 282 35.89 -2.40 -18.16
CA SER A 282 37.16 -1.75 -17.83
C SER A 282 37.54 -2.08 -16.39
N SER A 283 38.61 -2.85 -16.27
CA SER A 283 39.29 -3.23 -15.06
C SER A 283 40.04 -2.03 -14.48
N GLY A 284 39.53 -1.48 -13.36
CA GLY A 284 40.24 -0.51 -12.54
C GLY A 284 41.29 -1.20 -11.68
N ARG A 285 42.56 -0.98 -12.02
CA ARG A 285 43.76 -1.51 -11.36
C ARG A 285 44.11 -0.62 -10.16
N SER A 286 43.85 -1.10 -8.95
CA SER A 286 44.30 -0.47 -7.70
C SER A 286 45.80 -0.72 -7.54
N ARG A 287 46.62 0.33 -7.56
CA ARG A 287 48.01 0.28 -7.09
C ARG A 287 48.04 0.54 -5.58
N SER A 288 48.60 -0.41 -4.84
CA SER A 288 48.92 -0.32 -3.42
C SER A 288 50.14 0.58 -3.19
N LEU A 289 50.10 1.24 -2.03
CA LEU A 289 51.16 2.00 -1.39
C LEU A 289 52.29 1.10 -0.86
N GLY A 290 53.47 1.69 -0.68
CA GLY A 290 54.66 1.15 0.01
C GLY A 290 55.93 1.59 -0.75
N SER A 291 56.84 2.41 -0.25
CA SER A 291 57.18 2.86 1.11
C SER A 291 57.71 4.29 1.08
#